data_AF-A4WQQ1-F1
#
_entry.id   AF-A4WQQ1-F1
#
_cell.length_a   1.000
_cell.length_b   1.000
_cell.length_c   1.000
_cell.angle_alpha   90.00
_cell.angle_beta   90.00
_cell.angle_gamma   90.00
#
_symmetry.space_group_name_H-M   'P 1'
#
loop_
_entity.id
_entity.type
_entity.pdbx_description
1 polymer ?
#
loop_
_entity_poly.entity_id
_entity_poly.type
_entity_poly.pdbx_seq_one_letter_code
_entity_poly.pdbx_strand_id
1 'polypeptide(L)'
;MKRSIQYLTDPLWRPLVELEINGATSYEGALMLAGAGLVTSVSFVARSGRERGRSVPFVDFTDLGRECLNEYLCFSGKEDPCREALFQAIGSYLVVDRGSGIVATRSLLEVALEIDDWDILKRIRHLGTGCPFGMSYEVQPQDQAVTEEERMEMSQFFSDWDEERLGAKLIDLSIVGQGNGS
;
A
#
# COMPACT_ATOMS: atom_id res chain seq x y z
N MET A 1 -11.28 -2.37 28.40
CA MET A 1 -12.21 -3.06 27.47
C MET A 1 -12.90 -2.12 26.47
N LYS A 2 -13.26 -0.85 26.81
CA LYS A 2 -13.85 0.09 25.83
C LYS A 2 -12.90 0.53 24.70
N ARG A 3 -11.60 0.66 24.97
CA ARG A 3 -10.59 1.12 23.98
C ARG A 3 -10.11 0.05 23.01
N SER A 4 -9.99 -1.18 23.48
CA SER A 4 -9.70 -2.34 22.64
C SER A 4 -10.72 -2.48 21.51
N ILE A 5 -11.99 -2.20 21.80
CA ILE A 5 -13.06 -2.13 20.79
C ILE A 5 -12.83 -0.95 19.85
N GLN A 6 -12.46 0.23 20.37
CA GLN A 6 -12.15 1.39 19.53
C GLN A 6 -11.05 1.10 18.50
N TYR A 7 -9.95 0.44 18.90
CA TYR A 7 -8.88 0.03 17.98
C TYR A 7 -9.36 -0.93 16.89
N LEU A 8 -10.27 -1.84 17.24
CA LEU A 8 -10.82 -2.81 16.30
C LEU A 8 -11.89 -2.21 15.39
N THR A 9 -12.53 -1.11 15.81
CA THR A 9 -13.58 -0.43 15.04
C THR A 9 -13.06 0.74 14.22
N ASP A 10 -11.90 1.31 14.58
CA ASP A 10 -11.29 2.40 13.84
C ASP A 10 -10.46 1.86 12.67
N PRO A 11 -10.86 2.12 11.41
CA PRO A 11 -10.17 1.61 10.24
C PRO A 11 -8.79 2.27 10.02
N LEU A 12 -8.53 3.42 10.63
CA LEU A 12 -7.27 4.16 10.50
C LEU A 12 -6.22 3.69 11.51
N TRP A 13 -6.66 3.23 12.68
CA TRP A 13 -5.76 2.86 13.77
C TRP A 13 -4.70 1.85 13.35
N ARG A 14 -5.14 0.70 12.80
CA ARG A 14 -4.21 -0.38 12.43
C ARG A 14 -3.22 0.06 11.35
N PRO A 15 -3.63 0.62 10.20
CA PRO A 15 -2.68 1.12 9.20
C PRO A 15 -1.67 2.14 9.75
N LEU A 16 -2.13 3.03 10.64
CA LEU A 16 -1.26 4.06 11.23
C LEU A 16 -0.20 3.45 12.15
N VAL A 17 -0.61 2.48 12.98
CA VAL A 17 0.30 1.78 13.90
C VAL A 17 1.23 0.81 13.14
N GLU A 18 0.76 0.16 12.08
CA GLU A 18 1.61 -0.67 11.20
C GLU A 18 2.73 0.18 10.57
N LEU A 19 2.42 1.38 10.08
CA LEU A 19 3.44 2.28 9.55
C LEU A 19 4.50 2.68 10.58
N GLU A 20 4.09 2.93 11.83
CA GLU A 20 5.03 3.32 12.90
C GLU A 20 5.89 2.13 13.37
N ILE A 21 5.27 0.97 13.62
CA ILE A 21 5.97 -0.17 14.22
C ILE A 21 6.75 -0.97 13.15
N ASN A 22 6.12 -1.23 12.01
CA ASN A 22 6.65 -2.13 10.99
C ASN A 22 7.25 -1.38 9.80
N GLY A 23 6.99 -0.08 9.68
CA GLY A 23 7.45 0.73 8.56
C GLY A 23 6.67 0.50 7.26
N ALA A 24 5.55 -0.23 7.27
CA ALA A 24 4.70 -0.47 6.11
C ALA A 24 3.23 -0.70 6.51
N THR A 25 2.31 -0.47 5.59
CA THR A 25 0.88 -0.82 5.71
C THR A 25 0.32 -1.25 4.35
N SER A 26 -0.86 -1.87 4.33
CA SER A 26 -1.54 -2.23 3.08
C SER A 26 -1.85 -0.98 2.25
N TYR A 27 -1.87 -1.12 0.92
CA TYR A 27 -2.19 -0.01 0.03
C TYR A 27 -3.57 0.59 0.31
N GLU A 28 -4.58 -0.23 0.61
CA GLU A 28 -5.92 0.25 0.97
C GLU A 28 -5.91 1.02 2.29
N GLY A 29 -5.19 0.52 3.30
CA GLY A 29 -5.00 1.23 4.56
C GLY A 29 -4.32 2.58 4.35
N ALA A 30 -3.29 2.62 3.49
CA ALA A 30 -2.62 3.85 3.12
C ALA A 30 -3.54 4.86 2.43
N LEU A 31 -4.42 4.41 1.55
CA LEU A 31 -5.41 5.27 0.90
C LEU A 31 -6.39 5.87 1.92
N MET A 32 -6.81 5.10 2.93
CA MET A 32 -7.66 5.63 4.01
C MET A 32 -6.92 6.69 4.82
N LEU A 33 -5.66 6.44 5.18
CA LEU A 33 -4.82 7.42 5.88
C LEU A 33 -4.59 8.69 5.05
N ALA A 34 -4.37 8.54 3.75
CA ALA A 34 -4.17 9.65 2.83
C ALA A 34 -5.45 10.48 2.67
N GLY A 35 -6.61 9.81 2.54
CA GLY A 35 -7.92 10.46 2.50
C GLY A 35 -8.25 11.21 3.80
N ALA A 36 -7.75 10.73 4.94
CA ALA A 36 -7.83 11.41 6.23
C ALA A 36 -6.74 12.48 6.44
N GLY A 37 -5.83 12.68 5.49
CA GLY A 37 -4.75 13.66 5.57
C GLY A 37 -3.63 13.30 6.56
N LEU A 38 -3.53 12.04 6.98
CA LEU A 38 -2.58 11.57 8.00
C LEU A 38 -1.22 11.17 7.42
N VAL A 39 -1.17 10.83 6.12
CA VAL A 39 0.07 10.50 5.41
C VAL A 39 0.14 11.25 4.10
N THR A 40 1.36 11.44 3.62
CA THR A 40 1.65 12.01 2.30
C THR A 40 2.60 11.10 1.51
N SER A 41 2.51 11.18 0.18
CA SER A 41 3.41 10.49 -0.72
C SER A 41 4.64 11.36 -0.97
N VAL A 42 5.82 10.79 -0.73
CA VAL A 42 7.12 11.43 -0.95
C VAL A 42 7.98 10.48 -1.77
N SER A 43 9.12 10.95 -2.29
CA SER A 43 10.08 10.10 -2.97
C SER A 43 11.51 10.44 -2.60
N PHE A 44 12.40 9.45 -2.69
CA PHE A 44 13.84 9.63 -2.56
C PHE A 44 14.58 8.92 -3.69
N VAL A 45 15.81 9.32 -3.96
CA VAL A 45 16.63 8.67 -4.99
C VAL A 45 17.42 7.53 -4.35
N ALA A 46 17.27 6.32 -4.88
CA ALA A 46 18.03 5.16 -4.44
C ALA A 46 19.54 5.38 -4.68
N ARG A 47 20.36 5.15 -3.65
CA ARG A 47 21.81 5.42 -3.68
C ARG A 47 22.63 4.19 -4.06
N SER A 48 22.08 3.01 -3.90
CA SER A 48 22.73 1.70 -4.01
C SER A 48 21.75 0.68 -4.59
N GLY A 49 22.26 -0.52 -4.90
CA GLY A 49 21.46 -1.62 -5.48
C GLY A 49 21.15 -1.43 -6.97
N ARG A 50 20.32 -2.34 -7.50
CA ARG A 50 19.90 -2.34 -8.92
C ARG A 50 19.09 -1.11 -9.32
N GLU A 51 18.43 -0.48 -8.35
CA GLU A 51 17.57 0.67 -8.56
C GLU A 51 18.31 2.02 -8.41
N ARG A 52 19.65 2.01 -8.29
CA ARG A 52 20.45 3.23 -8.11
C ARG A 52 20.09 4.31 -9.12
N GLY A 53 19.81 5.52 -8.63
CA GLY A 53 19.44 6.67 -9.44
C GLY A 53 17.94 6.78 -9.72
N ARG A 54 17.15 5.75 -9.40
CA ARG A 54 15.68 5.79 -9.56
C ARG A 54 15.01 6.45 -8.38
N SER A 55 13.88 7.09 -8.67
CA SER A 55 12.98 7.65 -7.67
C SER A 55 12.15 6.54 -7.04
N VAL A 56 12.24 6.40 -5.72
CA VAL A 56 11.54 5.39 -4.94
C VAL A 56 10.43 6.08 -4.15
N PRO A 57 9.15 5.73 -4.38
CA PRO A 57 8.05 6.30 -3.64
C PRO A 57 7.98 5.72 -2.23
N PHE A 58 7.71 6.57 -1.26
CA PHE A 58 7.49 6.19 0.13
C PHE A 58 6.38 7.06 0.73
N VAL A 59 5.90 6.66 1.91
CA VAL A 59 4.94 7.46 2.67
C VAL A 59 5.58 8.01 3.93
N ASP A 60 5.19 9.23 4.30
CA ASP A 60 5.56 9.85 5.57
C ASP A 60 4.32 10.40 6.25
N PHE A 61 4.38 10.51 7.58
CA PHE A 61 3.31 11.11 8.36
C PHE A 61 3.28 12.62 8.14
N THR A 62 2.08 13.16 7.98
CA THR A 62 1.84 14.60 8.13
C THR A 62 1.91 14.98 9.62
N ASP A 63 1.95 16.27 9.93
CA ASP A 63 1.89 16.74 11.33
C ASP A 63 0.62 16.22 12.02
N LEU A 64 -0.53 16.29 11.33
CA LEU A 64 -1.79 15.71 11.79
C LEU A 64 -1.71 14.19 12.01
N GLY A 65 -1.03 13.48 11.10
CA GLY A 65 -0.76 12.05 11.24
C GLY A 65 0.03 11.73 12.50
N ARG A 66 1.06 12.51 12.81
CA ARG A 66 1.87 12.34 14.02
C ARG A 66 1.10 12.67 15.28
N GLU A 67 0.25 13.71 15.26
CA GLU A 67 -0.64 14.03 16.38
C GLU A 67 -1.63 12.88 16.65
N CYS A 68 -2.31 12.39 15.61
CA CYS A 68 -3.24 11.27 15.71
C CYS A 68 -2.55 9.98 16.18
N LEU A 69 -1.35 9.70 15.68
CA LEU A 69 -0.53 8.58 16.13
C LEU A 69 -0.19 8.73 17.61
N ASN A 70 0.28 9.91 18.03
CA ASN A 70 0.56 10.18 19.44
C ASN A 70 -0.68 9.97 20.31
N GLU A 71 -1.87 10.38 19.88
CA GLU A 71 -3.10 10.08 20.61
C GLU A 71 -3.33 8.58 20.78
N TYR A 72 -3.06 7.77 19.77
CA TYR A 72 -3.19 6.31 19.89
C TYR A 72 -2.11 5.66 20.77
N LEU A 73 -0.93 6.26 20.86
CA LEU A 73 0.23 5.72 21.57
C LEU A 73 0.40 6.25 23.01
N CYS A 74 -0.14 7.43 23.34
CA CYS A 74 0.17 8.20 24.56
C CYS A 74 -0.63 7.77 25.82
N PHE A 75 -0.80 6.47 26.04
CA PHE A 75 -1.49 5.96 27.25
C PHE A 75 -0.65 4.94 27.99
N SER A 76 -0.72 4.96 29.32
CA SER A 76 0.02 4.00 30.15
C SER A 76 -0.61 2.61 30.10
N GLY A 77 0.19 1.54 30.25
CA GLY A 77 -0.34 0.16 30.30
C GLY A 77 -1.31 -0.10 31.45
N LYS A 78 -1.38 0.79 32.45
CA LYS A 78 -2.39 0.76 33.51
C LYS A 78 -3.77 1.24 33.02
N GLU A 79 -3.81 2.10 32.00
CA GLU A 79 -5.03 2.64 31.39
C GLU A 79 -5.54 1.74 30.26
N ASP A 80 -4.64 1.03 29.58
CA ASP A 80 -5.00 -0.02 28.62
C ASP A 80 -4.13 -1.29 28.79
N PRO A 81 -4.64 -2.28 29.55
CA PRO A 81 -3.95 -3.55 29.74
C PRO A 81 -3.70 -4.36 28.47
N CYS A 82 -4.44 -4.09 27.38
CA CYS A 82 -4.30 -4.82 26.12
C CYS A 82 -3.27 -4.20 25.16
N ARG A 83 -2.79 -2.97 25.45
CA ARG A 83 -1.92 -2.20 24.55
C ARG A 83 -0.69 -3.01 24.13
N GLU A 84 0.05 -3.53 25.10
CA GLU A 84 1.31 -4.24 24.84
C GLU A 84 1.08 -5.48 23.97
N ALA A 85 0.03 -6.25 24.28
CA ALA A 85 -0.32 -7.44 23.51
C ALA A 85 -0.72 -7.09 22.07
N LEU A 86 -1.41 -5.97 21.85
CA LEU A 86 -1.78 -5.50 20.51
C LEU A 86 -0.57 -5.02 19.72
N PHE A 87 0.34 -4.26 20.33
CA PHE A 87 1.56 -3.79 19.65
C PHE A 87 2.50 -4.95 19.35
N GLN A 88 2.63 -5.90 20.27
CA GLN A 88 3.37 -7.13 20.02
C GLN A 88 2.73 -7.96 18.90
N ALA A 89 1.40 -8.03 18.84
CA ALA A 89 0.71 -8.70 17.74
C ALA A 89 0.97 -8.00 16.40
N ILE A 90 0.91 -6.66 16.35
CA ILE A 90 1.22 -5.89 15.13
C ILE A 90 2.68 -6.08 14.71
N GLY A 91 3.62 -6.02 15.66
CA GLY A 91 5.05 -6.23 15.40
C GLY A 91 5.43 -7.66 15.01
N SER A 92 4.50 -8.63 15.13
CA SER A 92 4.76 -10.04 14.77
C SER A 92 4.58 -10.33 13.28
N TYR A 93 4.08 -9.37 12.50
CA TYR A 93 3.93 -9.45 11.06
C TYR A 93 4.35 -8.13 10.41
N LEU A 94 4.61 -8.12 9.09
CA LEU A 94 4.95 -6.87 8.38
C LEU A 94 3.69 -6.07 8.05
N VAL A 95 2.83 -6.62 7.19
CA VAL A 95 1.55 -6.04 6.76
C VAL A 95 0.55 -7.16 6.46
N VAL A 96 -0.74 -6.93 6.71
CA VAL A 96 -1.81 -7.79 6.16
C VAL A 96 -2.30 -7.21 4.83
N ASP A 97 -1.67 -7.66 3.75
CA ASP A 97 -1.98 -7.27 2.37
C ASP A 97 -2.86 -8.33 1.69
N ARG A 98 -3.96 -7.89 1.09
CA ARG A 98 -4.93 -8.72 0.36
C ARG A 98 -4.62 -8.90 -1.13
N GLY A 99 -3.46 -8.42 -1.58
CA GLY A 99 -2.97 -8.56 -2.95
C GLY A 99 -2.90 -7.24 -3.72
N SER A 100 -3.40 -6.14 -3.16
CA SER A 100 -3.32 -4.80 -3.79
C SER A 100 -1.91 -4.22 -3.70
N GLY A 101 -1.10 -4.71 -2.76
CA GLY A 101 0.25 -4.24 -2.49
C GLY A 101 0.32 -3.45 -1.20
N ILE A 102 1.47 -2.86 -0.96
CA ILE A 102 1.81 -2.15 0.26
C ILE A 102 2.42 -0.80 -0.04
N VAL A 103 2.37 0.08 0.96
CA VAL A 103 3.23 1.27 1.00
C VAL A 103 4.18 1.13 2.16
N ALA A 104 5.32 1.81 2.07
CA ALA A 104 6.36 1.72 3.08
C ALA A 104 6.95 3.10 3.38
N THR A 105 7.48 3.22 4.59
CA THR A 105 8.32 4.33 5.03
C THR A 105 9.67 4.26 4.34
N ARG A 106 10.37 5.39 4.32
CA ARG A 106 11.72 5.47 3.75
C ARG A 106 12.69 4.48 4.40
N SER A 107 12.65 4.36 5.73
CA SER A 107 13.57 3.51 6.49
C SER A 107 13.47 2.05 6.06
N LEU A 108 12.24 1.52 5.92
CA LEU A 108 12.03 0.15 5.46
C LEU A 108 12.52 -0.03 4.00
N LEU A 109 12.24 0.94 3.14
CA LEU A 109 12.63 0.88 1.73
C LEU A 109 14.14 0.95 1.53
N GLU A 110 14.85 1.78 2.29
CA GLU A 110 16.32 1.84 2.23
C GLU A 110 16.93 0.48 2.60
N VAL A 111 16.41 -0.19 3.64
CA VAL A 111 16.86 -1.54 4.03
C VAL A 111 16.52 -2.57 2.94
N ALA A 112 15.28 -2.57 2.44
CA ALA A 112 14.86 -3.50 1.39
C ALA A 112 15.71 -3.36 0.12
N LEU A 113 16.10 -2.14 -0.25
CA LEU A 113 17.00 -1.88 -1.38
C LEU A 113 18.44 -2.31 -1.09
N GLU A 114 18.91 -2.17 0.15
CA GLU A 114 20.28 -2.55 0.52
C GLU A 114 20.50 -4.06 0.46
N ILE A 115 19.49 -4.85 0.85
CA ILE A 115 19.56 -6.32 0.88
C ILE A 115 18.93 -7.00 -0.36
N ASP A 116 18.49 -6.20 -1.35
CA ASP A 116 17.78 -6.68 -2.54
C ASP A 116 16.53 -7.54 -2.18
N ASP A 117 15.71 -7.10 -1.22
CA ASP A 117 14.47 -7.78 -0.81
C ASP A 117 13.36 -7.58 -1.85
N TRP A 118 13.39 -8.39 -2.89
CA TRP A 118 12.43 -8.32 -3.98
C TRP A 118 11.02 -8.76 -3.60
N ASP A 119 10.84 -9.48 -2.49
CA ASP A 119 9.52 -9.91 -2.03
C ASP A 119 8.74 -8.71 -1.47
N ILE A 120 9.43 -7.79 -0.79
CA ILE A 120 8.87 -6.50 -0.39
C ILE A 120 8.77 -5.55 -1.59
N LEU A 121 9.85 -5.36 -2.34
CA LEU A 121 9.93 -4.31 -3.37
C LEU A 121 8.88 -4.48 -4.47
N LYS A 122 8.57 -5.71 -4.91
CA LYS A 122 7.52 -5.97 -5.92
C LYS A 122 6.10 -5.62 -5.46
N ARG A 123 5.88 -5.61 -4.14
CA ARG A 123 4.58 -5.29 -3.54
C ARG A 123 4.42 -3.79 -3.30
N ILE A 124 5.48 -3.00 -3.37
CA ILE A 124 5.39 -1.55 -3.19
C ILE A 124 4.48 -0.93 -4.25
N ARG A 125 3.63 -0.01 -3.81
CA ARG A 125 2.73 0.78 -4.64
C ARG A 125 2.98 2.26 -4.40
N HIS A 126 2.91 3.04 -5.48
CA HIS A 126 2.88 4.49 -5.37
C HIS A 126 1.53 4.94 -4.82
N LEU A 127 1.49 5.62 -3.67
CA LEU A 127 0.25 6.00 -3.00
C LEU A 127 -0.72 6.79 -3.91
N GLY A 128 -0.20 7.74 -4.69
CA GLY A 128 -1.02 8.59 -5.55
C GLY A 128 -1.51 7.97 -6.86
N THR A 129 -0.84 6.94 -7.39
CA THR A 129 -1.14 6.38 -8.72
C THR A 129 -1.54 4.91 -8.68
N GLY A 130 -1.23 4.21 -7.59
CA GLY A 130 -1.39 2.77 -7.46
C GLY A 130 -0.41 1.96 -8.31
N CYS A 131 0.50 2.58 -9.04
CA CYS A 131 1.45 1.86 -9.88
C CYS A 131 2.45 1.06 -9.02
N PRO A 132 2.80 -0.17 -9.42
CA PRO A 132 3.89 -0.92 -8.81
C PRO A 132 5.22 -0.17 -8.87
N PHE A 133 6.02 -0.30 -7.82
CA PHE A 133 7.43 0.08 -7.86
C PHE A 133 8.18 -0.74 -8.92
N GLY A 134 9.10 -0.10 -9.63
CA GLY A 134 9.86 -0.72 -10.73
C GLY A 134 9.12 -0.76 -12.08
N MET A 135 7.82 -0.45 -12.13
CA MET A 135 7.14 -0.09 -13.38
C MET A 135 7.35 1.40 -13.66
N SER A 136 8.58 1.78 -13.99
CA SER A 136 8.76 3.02 -14.73
C SER A 136 8.23 2.80 -16.14
N TYR A 137 7.16 3.50 -16.51
CA TYR A 137 6.96 3.90 -17.91
C TYR A 137 8.09 4.87 -18.28
N GLU A 138 9.32 4.38 -18.33
CA GLU A 138 10.25 4.95 -19.27
C GLU A 138 9.67 4.55 -20.61
N VAL A 139 8.80 5.41 -21.17
CA VAL A 139 8.62 5.47 -22.61
C VAL A 139 10.03 5.69 -23.13
N GLN A 140 10.69 4.60 -23.49
CA GLN A 140 11.91 4.74 -24.25
C GLN A 140 11.46 5.48 -25.51
N PRO A 141 12.21 6.48 -26.01
CA PRO A 141 11.90 7.10 -27.30
C PRO A 141 11.90 6.11 -28.49
N GLN A 142 12.10 4.82 -28.19
CA GLN A 142 12.12 3.67 -29.07
C GLN A 142 10.94 2.72 -28.82
N ASP A 143 9.89 3.14 -28.10
CA ASP A 143 8.60 2.44 -28.07
C ASP A 143 8.03 2.41 -29.50
N GLN A 144 8.58 1.48 -30.29
CA GLN A 144 7.91 0.84 -31.39
C GLN A 144 6.55 0.43 -30.84
N ALA A 145 5.51 0.76 -31.61
CA ALA A 145 4.14 0.36 -31.32
C ALA A 145 4.14 -1.09 -30.85
N VAL A 146 3.74 -1.31 -29.58
CA VAL A 146 3.62 -2.64 -28.97
C VAL A 146 2.91 -3.54 -29.98
N THR A 147 3.60 -4.58 -30.41
CA THR A 147 3.06 -5.49 -31.41
C THR A 147 1.90 -6.28 -30.82
N GLU A 148 0.97 -6.72 -31.66
CA GLU A 148 -0.18 -7.51 -31.20
C GLU A 148 0.27 -8.80 -30.49
N GLU A 149 1.43 -9.34 -30.87
CA GLU A 149 2.04 -10.52 -30.25
C GLU A 149 2.51 -10.24 -28.81
N GLU A 150 3.14 -9.09 -28.55
CA GLU A 150 3.53 -8.67 -27.20
C GLU A 150 2.31 -8.36 -26.32
N ARG A 151 1.22 -7.84 -26.91
CA ARG A 151 -0.07 -7.69 -26.19
C ARG A 151 -0.67 -9.04 -25.83
N MET A 152 -0.57 -10.02 -26.72
CA MET A 152 -1.05 -11.39 -26.45
C MET A 152 -0.21 -12.10 -25.39
N GLU A 153 1.12 -11.95 -25.40
CA GLU A 153 2.00 -12.52 -24.35
C GLU A 153 1.73 -11.90 -22.98
N MET A 154 1.57 -10.58 -22.93
CA MET A 154 1.23 -9.87 -21.70
C MET A 154 -0.16 -10.24 -21.21
N SER A 155 -1.13 -10.42 -22.11
CA SER A 155 -2.46 -10.96 -21.80
C SER A 155 -2.38 -12.38 -21.26
N GLN A 156 -1.52 -13.24 -21.81
CA GLN A 156 -1.29 -14.61 -21.34
C GLN A 156 -0.65 -14.63 -19.94
N PHE A 157 0.31 -13.76 -19.67
CA PHE A 157 0.94 -13.62 -18.35
C PHE A 157 -0.07 -13.22 -17.26
N PHE A 158 -1.05 -12.37 -17.60
CA PHE A 158 -2.15 -12.01 -16.69
C PHE A 158 -3.27 -13.05 -16.62
N SER A 159 -3.44 -13.89 -17.65
CA SER A 159 -4.48 -14.92 -17.69
C SER A 159 -4.06 -16.26 -17.11
N ASP A 160 -2.76 -16.56 -17.00
CA ASP A 160 -2.23 -17.81 -16.43
C ASP A 160 -2.40 -17.93 -14.90
N TRP A 161 -3.03 -16.95 -14.27
CA TRP A 161 -3.55 -17.05 -12.91
C TRP A 161 -4.91 -17.75 -12.93
N ASP A 162 -4.90 -19.03 -13.30
CA ASP A 162 -6.03 -19.95 -13.34
C ASP A 162 -6.49 -20.39 -11.92
N GLU A 163 -6.54 -19.44 -10.98
CA GLU A 163 -7.41 -19.57 -9.81
C GLU A 163 -8.73 -18.85 -10.13
N GLU A 164 -9.85 -19.56 -9.97
CA GLU A 164 -11.20 -18.98 -10.08
C GLU A 164 -11.28 -17.72 -9.21
N ARG A 165 -11.23 -16.55 -9.84
CA ARG A 165 -11.60 -15.29 -9.22
C ARG A 165 -13.06 -15.37 -8.76
N LEU A 166 -13.29 -15.74 -7.51
CA LEU A 166 -14.60 -15.64 -6.83
C LEU A 166 -14.95 -14.18 -6.45
N GLY A 167 -14.54 -13.18 -7.25
CA GLY A 167 -14.59 -11.77 -6.87
C GLY A 167 -15.07 -10.84 -7.98
N ALA A 168 -16.28 -10.30 -7.78
CA ALA A 168 -16.94 -9.18 -8.44
C ALA A 168 -16.99 -9.18 -9.99
N LYS A 169 -18.18 -9.49 -10.52
CA LYS A 169 -18.57 -9.20 -11.90
C LYS A 169 -18.55 -7.68 -12.09
N LEU A 170 -17.72 -7.18 -13.02
CA LEU A 170 -17.78 -5.80 -13.47
C LEU A 170 -19.14 -5.59 -14.15
N ILE A 171 -19.98 -4.73 -13.57
CA ILE A 171 -21.27 -4.33 -14.13
C ILE A 171 -21.07 -2.99 -14.81
N ASP A 172 -21.31 -2.96 -16.11
CA ASP A 172 -21.39 -1.72 -16.88
C ASP A 172 -22.71 -1.01 -16.59
N LEU A 173 -22.63 0.13 -15.89
CA LEU A 173 -23.79 0.96 -15.55
C LEU A 173 -24.22 1.88 -16.70
N SER A 174 -23.46 1.97 -17.80
CA SER A 174 -23.88 2.74 -18.97
C SER A 174 -25.15 2.15 -19.63
N ILE A 175 -25.37 0.86 -19.41
CA ILE A 175 -26.51 0.10 -19.95
C ILE A 175 -27.80 0.35 -19.16
N VAL A 176 -27.70 0.80 -17.90
CA VAL A 176 -28.86 1.03 -17.02
C VAL A 176 -29.58 2.34 -17.35
N GLY A 177 -28.93 3.26 -18.08
CA GLY A 177 -29.48 4.59 -18.40
C GLY A 177 -30.35 4.68 -19.68
N GLN A 178 -30.48 3.61 -20.48
CA GLN A 178 -31.19 3.67 -21.78
C GLN A 178 -32.59 2.99 -21.79
N GLY A 179 -33.13 2.65 -20.62
CA GLY A 179 -34.45 2.01 -20.53
C GLY A 179 -35.42 2.78 -19.64
N ASN A 180 -36.00 3.87 -20.16
CA ASN A 180 -37.38 4.30 -19.90
C ASN A 180 -37.67 5.60 -20.67
N GLY A 181 -38.02 5.44 -21.94
CA GLY A 181 -38.66 6.44 -22.77
C GLY A 181 -39.65 5.72 -23.68
N SER A 182 -40.84 5.46 -23.15
CA SER A 182 -42.03 5.04 -23.90
C SER A 182 -43.19 5.89 -23.41
#